data_AF-A0A2N7AUZ5-F1
#
_entry.id   AF-A0A2N7AUZ5-F1
#
_cell.length_a   1.000
_cell.length_b   1.000
_cell.length_c   1.000
_cell.angle_alpha   90.00
_cell.angle_beta   90.00
_cell.angle_gamma   90.00
#
_symmetry.space_group_name_H-M   'P 1'
#
loop_
_entity.id
_entity.type
_entity.pdbx_description
1 polymer ?
#
loop_
_entity_poly.entity_id
_entity_poly.type
_entity_poly.pdbx_seq_one_letter_code
_entity_poly.pdbx_strand_id
1 'polypeptide(L)' 'MTELEKLIDVAIQFGQMRVLVNREPTHWHVHEFLRLAGELNEKKKSLTTTMANDKSANNYVY' A
#
# COMPACT_ATOMS: atom_id res chain seq x y z
N MET A 1 5.23 12.08 9.13
CA MET A 1 4.36 11.03 8.60
C MET A 1 5.20 9.81 8.30
N THR A 2 4.92 8.68 8.95
CA THR A 2 5.66 7.41 8.82
C THR A 2 5.25 6.64 7.57
N GLU A 3 6.09 5.71 7.09
CA GLU A 3 5.73 4.85 5.94
C GLU A 3 4.51 3.96 6.22
N LEU A 4 4.29 3.60 7.48
CA LEU A 4 3.10 2.87 7.91
C LEU A 4 1.83 3.72 7.79
N GLU A 5 1.87 4.99 8.21
CA GLU A 5 0.75 5.93 8.05
C GLU A 5 0.40 6.09 6.57
N LYS A 6 1.40 6.25 5.70
CA LYS A 6 1.19 6.32 4.24
C LYS A 6 0.57 5.04 3.68
N LEU A 7 0.92 3.86 4.18
CA LEU A 7 0.30 2.61 3.77
C LEU A 7 -1.18 2.57 4.16
N ILE A 8 -1.50 2.99 5.39
CA ILE A 8 -2.87 3.03 5.91
C ILE A 8 -3.73 3.97 5.06
N ASP A 9 -3.21 5.15 4.71
CA ASP A 9 -3.93 6.12 3.89
C ASP A 9 -4.29 5.56 2.50
N VAL A 10 -3.33 4.92 1.82
CA VAL A 10 -3.60 4.30 0.50
C VAL A 10 -4.57 3.12 0.63
N ALA A 11 -4.53 2.36 1.73
CA ALA A 11 -5.48 1.27 1.97
C ALA A 11 -6.92 1.78 2.14
N ILE A 12 -7.10 2.90 2.84
CA ILE A 12 -8.40 3.56 2.98
C ILE A 12 -8.90 4.03 1.61
N GLN A 13 -8.06 4.71 0.83
CA GLN A 13 -8.42 5.18 -0.53
C GLN A 13 -8.80 4.01 -1.45
N PHE A 14 -8.05 2.91 -1.42
CA PHE A 14 -8.36 1.71 -2.18
C PHE A 14 -9.73 1.12 -1.80
N GLY A 15 -10.04 1.05 -0.50
CA GLY A 15 -11.33 0.58 0.00
C GLY A 15 -12.49 1.46 -0.47
N GLN A 16 -12.33 2.79 -0.42
CA GLN A 16 -13.32 3.74 -0.92
C GLN A 16 -13.52 3.60 -2.43
N MET A 17 -12.44 3.50 -3.20
CA MET A 17 -12.50 3.34 -4.64
C MET A 17 -13.15 2.01 -5.05
N ARG A 18 -12.96 0.93 -4.29
CA ARG A 18 -13.70 -0.34 -4.49
C ARG A 18 -15.21 -0.13 -4.45
N VAL A 19 -15.69 0.65 -3.48
CA VAL A 19 -17.12 0.96 -3.36
C VAL A 19 -17.60 1.75 -4.57
N LEU A 20 -16.82 2.73 -5.03
CA LEU A 20 -17.14 3.52 -6.23
C LEU A 20 -17.18 2.67 -7.49
N VAL A 21 -16.19 1.80 -7.73
CA VAL A 21 -16.18 0.86 -8.87
C VAL A 21 -17.40 -0.06 -8.85
N ASN A 22 -17.78 -0.56 -7.68
CA ASN A 22 -18.95 -1.45 -7.55
C ASN A 22 -20.29 -0.73 -7.79
N ARG A 23 -20.37 0.55 -7.43
CA ARG A 23 -21.61 1.34 -7.59
C ARG A 23 -21.73 1.97 -8.97
N GLU A 24 -20.62 2.53 -9.47
CA GLU A 24 -20.54 3.30 -10.70
C GLU A 24 -19.23 2.93 -11.44
N PRO A 25 -19.19 1.81 -12.18
CA PRO A 25 -17.97 1.35 -12.85
C PRO A 25 -17.64 2.20 -14.08
N THR A 26 -17.11 3.40 -13.86
CA THR A 26 -16.56 4.23 -14.94
C THR A 26 -15.14 3.77 -15.28
N HIS A 27 -14.69 4.02 -16.52
CA HIS A 27 -13.31 3.76 -16.93
C HIS A 27 -12.30 4.40 -15.96
N TRP A 28 -12.61 5.62 -15.50
CA TRP A 28 -11.78 6.32 -14.53
C TRP A 28 -11.74 5.61 -13.17
N HIS A 29 -12.90 5.22 -12.61
CA HIS A 29 -12.95 4.50 -11.33
C HIS A 29 -12.17 3.18 -11.39
N VAL A 30 -12.30 2.42 -12.47
CA VAL A 30 -11.59 1.15 -12.66
C VAL A 30 -10.08 1.38 -12.76
N HIS A 31 -9.66 2.38 -13.53
CA HIS A 31 -8.24 2.72 -13.65
C HIS A 31 -7.65 3.18 -12.30
N GLU A 32 -8.35 4.04 -11.58
CA GLU A 32 -7.89 4.54 -10.28
C GLU A 32 -7.84 3.44 -9.22
N PHE A 33 -8.80 2.50 -9.25
CA PHE A 33 -8.77 1.32 -8.40
C PHE A 33 -7.53 0.44 -8.65
N LEU A 34 -7.20 0.19 -9.91
CA LEU A 34 -6.00 -0.58 -10.29
C LEU A 34 -4.71 0.15 -9.91
N ARG A 35 -4.68 1.48 -10.08
CA ARG A 35 -3.55 2.32 -9.66
C ARG A 35 -3.29 2.20 -8.16
N LEU A 36 -4.34 2.33 -7.34
CA LEU A 36 -4.26 2.21 -5.87
C LEU A 36 -3.85 0.79 -5.44
N ALA A 37 -4.31 -0.25 -6.15
CA ALA A 37 -3.88 -1.63 -5.90
C ALA A 37 -2.37 -1.82 -6.13
N GLY A 38 -1.84 -1.23 -7.21
CA GLY A 38 -0.41 -1.24 -7.50
C GLY A 38 0.39 -0.50 -6.43
N GLU A 39 -0.06 0.69 -6.04
CA GLU A 39 0.60 1.50 -5.01
C GLU A 39 0.63 0.79 -3.64
N LEU A 40 -0.47 0.12 -3.26
CA LEU A 40 -0.52 -0.73 -2.06
C LEU A 40 0.54 -1.84 -2.10
N ASN A 41 0.68 -2.51 -3.23
CA ASN A 41 1.63 -3.60 -3.38
C ASN A 41 3.07 -3.11 -3.23
N GLU A 42 3.42 -1.98 -3.86
CA GLU A 42 4.76 -1.40 -3.77
C GLU A 42 5.07 -0.89 -2.36
N LYS A 43 4.11 -0.23 -1.68
CA LYS A 43 4.28 0.20 -0.28
C LYS A 43 4.42 -0.99 0.67
N LYS A 44 3.64 -2.05 0.47
CA LYS A 44 3.78 -3.30 1.23
C LYS A 44 5.17 -3.89 1.07
N LYS A 45 5.67 -4.02 -0.17
CA LYS A 45 7.02 -4.53 -0.45
C LYS A 45 8.08 -3.70 0.25
N SER A 46 8.00 -2.37 0.12
CA SER A 46 8.94 -1.44 0.75
C SER A 46 9.02 -1.65 2.27
N LEU A 47 7.87 -1.72 2.95
CA LEU A 47 7.82 -1.97 4.40
C LEU A 47 8.39 -3.34 4.80
N THR A 48 8.09 -4.41 4.05
CA THR A 48 8.69 -5.72 4.32
C THR A 48 10.21 -5.72 4.15
N THR A 49 10.75 -4.99 3.17
CA THR A 49 12.20 -4.86 2.97
C THR A 49 12.85 -4.07 4.11
N THR A 50 12.23 -2.97 4.55
CA THR A 50 12.71 -2.22 5.72
C THR A 50 12.74 -3.09 6.98
N MET A 51 11.66 -3.82 7.26
CA MET A 51 11.60 -4.73 8.41
C MET A 51 12.60 -5.89 8.32
N ALA A 52 12.91 -6.38 7.12
CA ALA A 52 13.93 -7.42 6.92
C ALA A 52 15.35 -6.89 7.18
N ASN A 53 15.63 -5.66 6.76
CA ASN A 53 16.91 -4.98 7.01
C ASN A 53 17.11 -4.62 8.49
N ASP A 54 16.05 -4.24 9.20
CA ASP A 54 16.13 -3.98 10.65
C ASP A 54 16.43 -5.26 11.45
N LYS A 55 15.95 -6.42 10.99
CA LYS A 55 16.28 -7.72 11.61
C LYS A 55 17.71 -8.17 11.34
N SER A 56 18.25 -7.90 10.16
CA SER A 56 19.63 -8.28 9.84
C SER A 56 20.66 -7.38 10.54
N ALA A 57 20.38 -6.09 10.69
CA ALA A 57 21.24 -5.16 11.44
C ALA A 57 21.42 -5.57 12.92
N ASN A 58 20.36 -6.08 13.56
CA ASN A 58 20.42 -6.57 14.94
C ASN A 58 21.14 -7.92 15.11
N ASN A 59 21.46 -8.62 14.03
CA ASN A 59 22.12 -9.93 14.08
C ASN A 59 23.66 -9.84 13.94
N TYR A 60 24.21 -8.63 13.76
CA TYR A 60 25.65 -8.37 13.70
C TYR A 60 26.24 -7.79 15.00
N VAL A 61 25.45 -7.76 16.08
CA VAL A 61 25.91 -7.38 17.42
C VAL A 61 26.12 -8.65 18.26
N TYR A 62 27.10 -9.47 17.91
CA TYR A 62 27.77 -10.44 18.80
C TYR A 62 29.14 -10.83 18.23
#